data_AF-A0A534HEN5-F1
#
_entry.id   AF-A0A534HEN5-F1
#
_cell.length_a   1.000
_cell.length_b   1.000
_cell.length_c   1.000
_cell.angle_alpha   90.00
_cell.angle_beta   90.00
_cell.angle_gamma   90.00
#
_symmetry.space_group_name_H-M   'P 1'
#
loop_
_entity.id
_entity.type
_entity.pdbx_description
1 polymer ?
#
loop_
_entity_poly.entity_id
_entity_poly.type
_entity_poly.pdbx_seq_one_letter_code
_entity_poly.pdbx_strand_id
1 'polypeptide(L)'
;MRSACTAADYRRISRWEHEDVLDRMQARLDRMPEAGRLRRQTVEHAFGTLKSWMGATHFLTKTLPRVRTELSLHVLAYNLKRTIQMLGVQPLIAAIRP
;
A
#
# COMPACT_ATOMS: atom_id res chain seq x y z
N MET A 1 -2.86 23.70 -32.93
CA MET A 1 -3.26 22.96 -31.71
C MET A 1 -3.90 23.83 -30.64
N ARG A 2 -3.41 25.05 -30.33
CA ARG A 2 -4.03 25.93 -29.32
C ARG A 2 -5.47 26.37 -29.68
N SER A 3 -5.72 26.66 -30.95
CA SER A 3 -7.04 27.06 -31.49
C SER A 3 -8.12 25.98 -31.41
N ALA A 4 -7.77 24.73 -31.11
CA ALA A 4 -8.71 23.61 -31.06
C ALA A 4 -9.03 23.15 -29.63
N CYS A 5 -8.36 23.68 -28.60
CA CYS A 5 -8.43 23.13 -27.24
C CYS A 5 -8.99 24.12 -26.19
N THR A 6 -8.76 25.43 -26.31
CA THR A 6 -9.28 26.41 -25.34
C THR A 6 -9.48 27.80 -25.97
N ALA A 7 -10.59 28.46 -25.62
CA ALA A 7 -10.95 29.81 -26.10
C ALA A 7 -10.51 30.95 -25.15
N ALA A 8 -9.79 30.65 -24.07
CA ALA A 8 -9.40 31.63 -23.06
C ALA A 8 -8.06 32.32 -23.40
N ASP A 9 -8.01 33.64 -23.22
CA ASP A 9 -6.83 34.49 -23.50
C ASP A 9 -5.63 34.15 -22.58
N TYR A 10 -5.90 33.59 -21.40
CA TYR A 10 -4.88 33.27 -20.41
C TYR A 10 -5.10 31.88 -19.79
N ARG A 11 -4.01 31.29 -19.30
CA ARG A 11 -4.02 30.01 -18.61
C ARG A 11 -4.53 30.20 -17.18
N ARG A 12 -5.63 29.52 -16.83
CA ARG A 12 -6.08 29.38 -15.44
C ARG A 12 -5.51 28.08 -14.88
N ILE A 13 -4.90 28.15 -13.70
CA ILE A 13 -4.39 26.98 -12.97
C ILE A 13 -5.05 27.02 -11.59
N SER A 14 -5.88 26.03 -11.30
CA SER A 14 -6.41 25.82 -9.95
C SER A 14 -5.44 24.95 -9.18
N ARG A 15 -4.96 25.45 -8.05
CA ARG A 15 -4.10 24.72 -7.13
C ARG A 15 -4.91 24.34 -5.89
N TRP A 16 -4.65 23.15 -5.35
CA TRP A 16 -5.24 22.76 -4.07
C TRP A 16 -4.51 23.49 -2.94
N GLU A 17 -5.21 23.83 -1.85
CA GLU A 17 -4.64 24.58 -0.71
C GLU A 17 -3.38 23.92 -0.14
N HIS A 18 -3.30 22.59 -0.17
CA HIS A 18 -2.18 21.80 0.34
C HIS A 18 -1.40 21.07 -0.76
N GLU A 19 -1.29 21.67 -1.95
CA GLU A 19 -0.55 21.09 -3.06
C GLU A 19 0.93 20.84 -2.73
N ASP A 20 1.50 21.58 -1.78
CA ASP A 20 2.83 21.35 -1.21
C ASP A 20 3.01 19.92 -0.67
N VAL A 21 1.94 19.29 -0.17
CA VAL A 21 1.94 17.88 0.27
C VAL A 21 2.17 16.94 -0.92
N LEU A 22 1.51 17.23 -2.05
CA LEU A 22 1.65 16.46 -3.28
C LEU A 22 3.02 16.69 -3.92
N ASP A 23 3.52 17.93 -3.94
CA ASP A 23 4.85 18.25 -4.43
C ASP A 23 5.95 17.53 -3.63
N ARG A 24 5.83 17.48 -2.29
CA ARG A 24 6.74 16.68 -1.43
C ARG A 24 6.63 15.18 -1.68
N MET A 25 5.43 14.68 -1.99
CA MET A 25 5.26 13.27 -2.38
C MET A 25 5.95 13.01 -3.71
N GLN A 26 5.72 13.86 -4.72
CA GLN A 26 6.28 13.72 -6.05
C GLN A 26 7.81 13.76 -6.00
N ALA A 27 8.40 14.72 -5.30
CA ALA A 27 9.85 14.79 -5.13
C ALA A 27 10.46 13.55 -4.43
N ARG A 28 9.69 12.82 -3.60
CA ARG A 28 10.13 11.53 -3.04
C ARG A 28 10.07 10.41 -4.09
N LEU A 29 9.01 10.38 -4.89
CA LEU A 29 8.85 9.39 -5.96
C LEU A 29 9.88 9.59 -7.08
N ASP A 30 10.20 10.83 -7.45
CA ASP A 30 11.21 11.13 -8.47
C ASP A 30 12.62 10.68 -8.04
N ARG A 31 12.91 10.73 -6.74
CA ARG A 31 14.15 10.17 -6.15
C ARG A 31 14.17 8.65 -6.10
N MET A 32 13.02 7.99 -6.26
CA MET A 32 12.86 6.54 -6.20
C MET A 32 12.00 6.03 -7.37
N PRO A 33 12.49 6.15 -8.62
CA PRO A 33 11.69 5.85 -9.81
C PRO A 33 11.14 4.41 -9.83
N GLU A 34 11.87 3.49 -9.19
CA GLU A 34 11.51 2.07 -9.09
C GLU A 34 10.49 1.76 -7.98
N ALA A 35 10.15 2.72 -7.11
CA ALA A 35 9.31 2.48 -5.93
C ALA A 35 7.93 1.89 -6.29
N GLY A 36 7.31 2.37 -7.36
CA GLY A 36 6.03 1.86 -7.83
C GLY A 36 6.12 0.40 -8.28
N ARG A 37 7.16 0.05 -9.05
CA ARG A 37 7.40 -1.31 -9.53
C ARG A 37 7.68 -2.26 -8.38
N LEU A 38 8.53 -1.84 -7.44
CA LEU A 38 8.85 -2.62 -6.24
C LEU A 38 7.60 -2.86 -5.38
N ARG A 39 6.76 -1.84 -5.20
CA ARG A 39 5.50 -1.96 -4.45
C ARG A 39 4.58 -2.99 -5.07
N ARG A 40 4.41 -2.96 -6.40
CA ARG A 40 3.61 -3.93 -7.15
C ARG A 40 4.09 -5.36 -6.97
N GLN A 41 5.40 -5.56 -6.99
CA GLN A 41 6.01 -6.90 -6.89
C GLN A 41 5.98 -7.47 -5.47
N THR A 42 6.15 -6.62 -4.46
CA THR A 42 6.41 -7.07 -3.08
C THR A 42 5.17 -7.06 -2.20
N VAL A 43 4.41 -5.96 -2.20
CA VAL A 43 3.36 -5.73 -1.19
C VAL A 43 1.96 -5.71 -1.76
N GLU A 44 1.75 -5.27 -3.00
CA GLU A 44 0.39 -5.10 -3.56
C GLU A 44 -0.38 -6.42 -3.62
N HIS A 45 0.27 -7.52 -4.03
CA HIS A 45 -0.38 -8.83 -4.07
C HIS A 45 -0.80 -9.30 -2.67
N ALA A 46 0.10 -9.26 -1.69
CA ALA A 46 -0.19 -9.68 -0.32
C ALA A 46 -1.32 -8.83 0.29
N PHE A 47 -1.27 -7.51 0.07
CA PHE A 47 -2.30 -6.58 0.54
C PHE A 47 -3.65 -6.87 -0.14
N GLY A 48 -3.67 -7.15 -1.44
CA GLY A 48 -4.87 -7.54 -2.17
C GLY A 48 -5.51 -8.82 -1.63
N THR A 49 -4.71 -9.84 -1.35
CA THR A 49 -5.19 -11.09 -0.73
C THR A 49 -5.75 -10.84 0.66
N LEU A 50 -5.03 -10.11 1.51
CA LEU A 50 -5.48 -9.77 2.86
C LEU A 50 -6.79 -9.01 2.84
N LYS A 51 -6.90 -7.99 1.99
CA LYS A 51 -8.13 -7.20 1.83
C LYS A 51 -9.29 -8.07 1.32
N SER A 52 -9.03 -8.99 0.39
CA SER A 52 -10.05 -9.93 -0.09
C SER A 52 -10.53 -10.89 1.00
N TRP A 53 -9.63 -11.36 1.86
CA TRP A 53 -9.98 -12.26 2.97
C TRP A 53 -10.71 -11.56 4.11
N MET A 54 -10.32 -10.32 4.40
CA MET A 54 -11.01 -9.45 5.37
C MET A 54 -12.44 -9.11 4.93
N GLY A 55 -12.76 -9.26 3.65
CA GLY A 55 -14.08 -8.98 3.09
C GLY A 55 -14.37 -7.48 2.95
N ALA A 56 -15.65 -7.15 2.71
CA ALA A 56 -16.12 -5.78 2.57
C ALA A 56 -16.32 -5.06 3.92
N THR A 57 -16.23 -5.78 5.03
CA THR A 57 -16.45 -5.24 6.37
C THR A 57 -15.26 -4.43 6.88
N HIS A 58 -15.57 -3.39 7.65
CA HIS A 58 -14.59 -2.59 8.36
C HIS A 58 -13.89 -3.40 9.46
N PHE A 59 -12.72 -2.94 9.89
CA PHE A 59 -12.04 -3.44 11.08
C PHE A 59 -13.03 -3.60 12.24
N LEU A 60 -12.91 -4.71 12.96
CA LEU A 60 -13.75 -5.02 14.13
C LEU A 60 -13.51 -4.03 15.26
N THR A 61 -12.29 -3.50 15.33
CA THR A 61 -11.86 -2.56 16.36
C THR A 61 -11.97 -1.10 15.92
N LYS A 62 -12.16 -0.22 16.90
CA LYS A 62 -12.16 1.24 16.71
C LYS A 62 -10.93 1.86 17.38
N THR A 63 -10.49 3.01 16.88
CA THR A 63 -9.25 3.75 17.24
C THR A 63 -7.98 3.20 16.61
N LEU A 64 -7.05 4.11 16.24
CA LEU A 64 -5.85 3.77 15.49
C LEU A 64 -4.95 2.71 16.15
N PRO A 65 -4.71 2.73 17.49
CA PRO A 65 -3.90 1.70 18.13
C PRO A 65 -4.50 0.29 17.98
N ARG A 66 -5.82 0.15 18.14
CA ARG A 66 -6.49 -1.15 18.06
C ARG A 66 -6.58 -1.66 16.62
N VAL A 67 -6.90 -0.78 15.68
CA VAL A 67 -6.91 -1.09 14.24
C VAL A 67 -5.53 -1.55 13.77
N ARG A 68 -4.45 -0.92 14.26
CA ARG A 68 -3.08 -1.35 13.95
C ARG A 68 -2.80 -2.76 14.46
N THR A 69 -3.25 -3.11 15.67
CA THR A 69 -3.12 -4.47 16.21
C THR A 69 -3.88 -5.47 15.34
N GLU A 70 -5.12 -5.17 14.97
CA GLU A 70 -5.95 -6.03 14.13
C GLU A 70 -5.30 -6.29 12.76
N LEU A 71 -4.83 -5.25 12.08
CA LEU A 71 -4.10 -5.38 10.82
C LEU A 71 -2.81 -6.20 10.99
N SER A 72 -2.08 -5.99 12.10
CA SER A 72 -0.83 -6.72 12.37
C SER A 72 -1.06 -8.21 12.54
N LEU A 73 -2.15 -8.61 13.19
CA LEU A 73 -2.54 -10.02 13.33
C LEU A 73 -2.89 -10.66 11.99
N HIS A 74 -3.62 -9.94 11.11
CA HIS A 74 -3.91 -10.42 9.75
C HIS A 74 -2.63 -10.64 8.94
N VAL A 75 -1.72 -9.66 8.96
CA VAL A 75 -0.42 -9.75 8.27
C VAL A 75 0.40 -10.92 8.82
N LEU A 76 0.44 -11.10 10.14
CA LEU A 76 1.16 -12.21 10.76
C LEU A 76 0.59 -13.56 10.32
N ALA A 77 -0.74 -13.73 10.36
CA ALA A 77 -1.40 -14.96 9.93
C ALA A 77 -1.13 -15.27 8.45
N TYR A 78 -1.21 -14.26 7.58
CA TYR A 78 -0.88 -14.43 6.16
C TYR A 78 0.58 -14.83 5.95
N ASN A 79 1.51 -14.16 6.62
CA ASN A 79 2.93 -14.46 6.51
C ASN A 79 3.23 -15.88 7.00
N LEU A 80 2.68 -16.32 8.13
CA LEU A 80 2.84 -17.70 8.60
C LEU A 80 2.28 -18.71 7.59
N LYS A 81 1.06 -18.48 7.08
CA LYS A 81 0.45 -19.36 6.07
C LYS A 81 1.32 -19.45 4.81
N ARG A 82 1.84 -18.32 4.32
CA ARG A 82 2.70 -18.27 3.14
C ARG A 82 4.03 -18.97 3.38
N THR A 83 4.68 -18.73 4.52
CA THR A 83 5.94 -19.38 4.88
C THR A 83 5.77 -20.90 5.02
N ILE A 84 4.68 -21.36 5.63
CA ILE A 84 4.34 -22.78 5.71
C ILE A 84 4.17 -23.37 4.31
N GLN A 85 3.53 -22.66 3.37
CA GLN A 85 3.40 -23.14 1.99
C GLN A 85 4.72 -23.16 1.21
N MET A 86 5.64 -22.24 1.50
CA MET A 86 6.94 -22.16 0.81
C MET A 86 7.98 -23.13 1.38
N LEU A 87 8.06 -23.26 2.71
CA LEU A 87 9.11 -24.00 3.41
C LEU A 87 8.63 -25.33 4.01
N GLY A 88 7.32 -25.47 4.26
CA GLY A 88 6.76 -26.56 5.05
C GLY A 88 6.80 -26.29 6.57
N VAL A 89 6.05 -27.09 7.33
CA VAL A 89 5.88 -26.91 8.78
C VAL A 89 7.15 -27.24 9.56
N GLN A 90 7.79 -28.38 9.28
CA GLN A 90 8.96 -28.83 10.05
C GLN A 90 10.18 -27.91 9.91
N PRO A 91 10.57 -27.47 8.69
CA PRO A 91 11.68 -26.53 8.53
C PRO A 91 11.42 -25.18 9.21
N LEU A 92 10.16 -24.70 9.17
CA LEU A 92 9.78 -23.47 9.84
C LEU A 92 9.92 -23.58 11.37
N ILE A 93 9.45 -24.67 11.97
CA ILE A 93 9.58 -24.91 13.42
C ILE A 93 11.05 -24.97 13.82
N ALA A 94 11.88 -25.66 13.03
CA ALA A 94 13.32 -25.74 13.29
C ALA A 94 14.00 -24.35 13.25
N ALA A 95 13.59 -23.48 12.33
CA ALA A 95 14.15 -22.13 12.21
C ALA A 95 13.73 -21.15 13.31
N ILE A 96 12.58 -21.39 13.96
CA ILE A 96 12.05 -20.51 15.04
C ILE A 96 12.46 -21.02 16.43
N ARG A 97 12.81 -22.30 16.55
CA ARG A 97 13.25 -22.88 17.82
C ARG A 97 14.52 -22.15 18.31
N PRO A 98 14.57 -21.75 19.59
CA PRO A 98 15.74 -21.08 20.16
C PRO A 98 16.96 -21.99 20.21
#